data_AF-A0A831V603-F1
#
_entry.id   AF-A0A831V603-F1
#
_cell.length_a   1.000
_cell.length_b   1.000
_cell.length_c   1.000
_cell.angle_alpha   90.00
_cell.angle_beta   90.00
_cell.angle_gamma   90.00
#
_symmetry.space_group_name_H-M   'P 1'
#
loop_
_entity.id
_entity.type
_entity.pdbx_description
1 polymer ?
#
loop_
_entity_poly.entity_id
_entity_poly.type
_entity_poly.pdbx_seq_one_letter_code
_entity_poly.pdbx_strand_id
1 'polypeptide(L)'
;MFAAPSGWSVPTDWLIDGSAYKARVYRTDKPAEIALSNGLITRRFRLVPNGATVALDNHMTGASMLRGVKPEAQLVLDGMAFDVGGLKGQPNYAYLLDEWVDDLRADPAAFGLVDFEAGPTRKRLEWKRARYSTDLPWPPPGVGLRMDYRLRQDAPVVA
;
A
#
# COMPACT_ATOMS: atom_id res chain seq x y z
N MET A 1 15.16 -3.99 -11.50
CA MET A 1 14.25 -5.04 -11.01
C MET A 1 14.86 -5.55 -9.71
N PHE A 2 14.26 -5.27 -8.54
CA PHE A 2 14.82 -5.67 -7.24
C PHE A 2 14.14 -6.97 -6.78
N ALA A 3 14.93 -7.95 -6.36
CA ALA A 3 14.44 -9.21 -5.82
C ALA A 3 13.98 -9.06 -4.36
N ALA A 4 13.02 -9.90 -3.96
CA ALA A 4 12.56 -10.00 -2.58
C ALA A 4 13.70 -10.51 -1.65
N PRO A 5 13.79 -10.05 -0.40
CA PRO A 5 14.75 -10.58 0.56
C PRO A 5 14.40 -12.02 0.97
N SER A 6 15.42 -12.86 1.18
CA SER A 6 15.29 -14.22 1.71
C SER A 6 15.34 -14.20 3.24
N GLY A 7 14.19 -14.36 3.91
CA GLY A 7 14.08 -14.49 5.37
C GLY A 7 13.64 -13.21 6.10
N TRP A 8 12.87 -13.38 7.17
CA TRP A 8 12.32 -12.31 8.02
C TRP A 8 13.15 -12.15 9.30
N SER A 9 14.41 -11.75 9.19
CA SER A 9 15.21 -11.34 10.34
C SER A 9 15.84 -9.98 10.08
N VAL A 10 15.89 -9.15 11.11
CA VAL A 10 16.56 -7.84 11.11
C VAL A 10 17.95 -8.07 11.70
N PRO A 11 19.00 -8.29 10.87
CA PRO A 11 20.30 -8.75 11.35
C PRO A 11 21.11 -7.67 12.09
N THR A 12 20.76 -6.39 11.91
CA THR A 12 21.48 -5.24 12.47
C THR A 12 20.49 -4.30 13.14
N ASP A 13 20.83 -3.74 14.30
CA ASP A 13 19.96 -2.75 14.95
C ASP A 13 19.93 -1.47 14.11
N TRP A 14 18.76 -1.17 13.54
CA TRP A 14 18.55 -0.02 12.66
C TRP A 14 18.69 1.34 13.36
N LEU A 15 18.58 1.40 14.70
CA LEU A 15 18.84 2.62 15.47
C LEU A 15 20.33 2.93 15.57
N ILE A 16 21.18 1.90 15.48
CA ILE A 16 22.64 2.02 15.52
C ILE A 16 23.19 2.14 14.09
N ASP A 17 22.74 1.26 13.18
CA ASP A 17 23.15 1.26 11.77
C ASP A 17 21.95 1.03 10.85
N GLY A 18 21.46 2.13 10.27
CA GLY A 18 20.35 2.15 9.32
C GLY A 18 20.73 1.83 7.87
N SER A 19 22.02 1.61 7.55
CA SER A 19 22.52 1.66 6.17
C SER A 19 21.94 0.58 5.25
N ALA A 20 21.57 -0.58 5.80
CA ALA A 20 20.93 -1.69 5.08
C ALA A 20 19.42 -1.48 4.83
N TYR A 21 18.77 -0.58 5.58
CA TYR A 21 17.31 -0.39 5.57
C TYR A 21 16.88 0.69 4.58
N LYS A 22 16.87 0.31 3.29
CA LYS A 22 16.50 1.22 2.19
C LYS A 22 15.11 0.91 1.65
N ALA A 23 14.31 1.96 1.48
CA ALA A 23 13.00 1.87 0.85
C ALA A 23 13.10 1.39 -0.60
N ARG A 24 12.22 0.48 -0.99
CA ARG A 24 12.12 -0.09 -2.34
C ARG A 24 10.68 -0.50 -2.65
N VAL A 25 10.36 -0.47 -3.94
CA VAL A 25 9.15 -1.06 -4.49
C VAL A 25 9.56 -2.19 -5.44
N TYR A 26 8.94 -3.36 -5.31
CA TYR A 26 9.27 -4.53 -6.10
C TYR A 26 8.04 -5.43 -6.34
N ARG A 27 8.07 -6.21 -7.42
CA ARG A 27 7.08 -7.27 -7.68
C ARG A 27 7.33 -8.43 -6.73
N THR A 28 6.27 -9.00 -6.17
CA THR A 28 6.37 -10.22 -5.37
C THR A 28 6.47 -11.44 -6.29
N ASP A 29 6.52 -12.63 -5.70
CA ASP A 29 6.34 -13.92 -6.37
C ASP A 29 4.93 -14.09 -6.97
N LYS A 30 3.93 -13.37 -6.42
CA LYS A 30 2.57 -13.30 -6.97
C LYS A 30 2.50 -12.20 -8.05
N PRO A 31 2.16 -12.52 -9.32
CA PRO A 31 2.20 -11.56 -10.42
C PRO A 31 1.20 -10.41 -10.28
N ALA A 32 0.09 -10.64 -9.56
CA ALA A 32 -0.94 -9.65 -9.27
C ALA A 32 -0.61 -8.75 -8.06
N GLU A 33 0.63 -8.77 -7.57
CA GLU A 33 1.02 -8.06 -6.36
C GLU A 33 2.30 -7.23 -6.52
N ILE A 34 2.39 -6.20 -5.68
CA ILE A 34 3.56 -5.34 -5.53
C ILE A 34 3.79 -5.06 -4.05
N ALA A 35 5.05 -4.94 -3.65
CA ALA A 35 5.44 -4.66 -2.29
C ALA A 35 6.19 -3.32 -2.19
N LEU A 36 5.85 -2.54 -1.16
CA LEU A 36 6.63 -1.41 -0.69
C LEU A 36 7.28 -1.82 0.63
N SER A 37 8.60 -1.77 0.71
CA SER A 37 9.35 -2.18 1.90
C SER A 37 10.52 -1.26 2.18
N ASN A 38 10.83 -1.00 3.44
CA ASN A 38 12.09 -0.40 3.88
C ASN A 38 13.05 -1.41 4.52
N GLY A 39 12.75 -2.71 4.45
CA GLY A 39 13.50 -3.77 5.11
C GLY A 39 13.11 -4.01 6.58
N LEU A 40 12.36 -3.10 7.21
CA LEU A 40 11.81 -3.26 8.56
C LEU A 40 10.32 -3.57 8.53
N ILE A 41 9.58 -2.93 7.62
CA ILE A 41 8.17 -3.12 7.40
C ILE A 41 7.95 -3.34 5.91
N THR A 42 7.05 -4.26 5.56
CA THR A 42 6.60 -4.47 4.17
C THR A 42 5.09 -4.34 4.11
N ARG A 43 4.61 -3.50 3.17
CA ARG A 43 3.20 -3.45 2.77
C ARG A 43 3.05 -4.10 1.40
N ARG A 44 2.20 -5.11 1.28
CA ARG A 44 1.87 -5.76 0.00
C ARG A 44 0.52 -5.27 -0.49
N PHE A 45 0.46 -4.94 -1.78
CA PHE A 45 -0.73 -4.50 -2.47
C PHE A 45 -1.08 -5.50 -3.56
N ARG A 46 -2.35 -5.89 -3.60
CA ARG A 46 -2.97 -6.57 -4.73
C ARG A 46 -3.32 -5.54 -5.80
N LEU A 47 -3.19 -5.92 -7.06
CA LEU A 47 -3.47 -5.09 -8.23
C LEU A 47 -4.73 -5.55 -8.98
N VAL A 48 -5.14 -6.81 -8.79
CA VAL A 48 -6.29 -7.44 -9.46
C VAL A 48 -7.02 -8.34 -8.43
N PRO A 49 -8.36 -8.30 -8.32
CA PRO A 49 -9.31 -7.61 -9.20
C PRO A 49 -9.46 -6.11 -8.92
N ASN A 50 -8.90 -5.60 -7.83
CA ASN A 50 -8.81 -4.18 -7.54
C ASN A 50 -7.55 -3.89 -6.69
N GLY A 51 -7.18 -2.62 -6.57
CA GLY A 51 -6.07 -2.15 -5.74
C GLY A 51 -6.40 -2.22 -4.26
N ALA A 52 -5.72 -3.08 -3.50
CA ALA A 52 -5.94 -3.21 -2.07
C ALA A 52 -4.71 -3.68 -1.30
N THR A 53 -4.56 -3.22 -0.07
CA THR A 53 -3.56 -3.74 0.85
C THR A 53 -3.96 -5.10 1.36
N VAL A 54 -3.08 -6.08 1.14
CA VAL A 54 -3.30 -7.49 1.48
C VAL A 54 -2.28 -8.02 2.48
N ALA A 55 -1.23 -7.25 2.80
CA ALA A 55 -0.39 -7.52 3.95
C ALA A 55 0.28 -6.26 4.48
N LEU A 56 0.56 -6.25 5.78
CA LEU A 56 1.40 -5.28 6.46
C LEU A 56 2.23 -6.03 7.49
N ASP A 57 3.46 -6.36 7.13
CA ASP A 57 4.34 -7.24 7.89
C ASP A 57 5.42 -6.41 8.61
N ASN A 58 5.59 -6.64 9.91
CA ASN A 58 6.64 -6.05 10.73
C ASN A 58 7.77 -7.06 10.94
N HIS A 59 8.90 -6.84 10.27
CA HIS A 59 10.05 -7.76 10.29
C HIS A 59 10.85 -7.69 11.58
N MET A 60 10.70 -6.60 12.34
CA MET A 60 11.36 -6.46 13.63
C MET A 60 10.76 -7.41 14.67
N THR A 61 9.46 -7.69 14.57
CA THR A 61 8.74 -8.56 15.52
C THR A 61 8.24 -9.86 14.89
N GLY A 62 8.29 -9.99 13.57
CA GLY A 62 7.68 -11.08 12.82
C GLY A 62 6.15 -11.03 12.75
N ALA A 63 5.53 -9.93 13.20
CA ALA A 63 4.08 -9.83 13.29
C ALA A 63 3.44 -9.41 11.96
N SER A 64 2.36 -10.10 11.57
CA SER A 64 1.43 -9.57 10.57
C SER A 64 0.45 -8.61 11.24
N MET A 65 0.47 -7.35 10.81
CA MET A 65 -0.32 -6.27 11.39
C MET A 65 -1.70 -6.11 10.73
N LEU A 66 -1.87 -6.62 9.50
CA LEU A 66 -3.12 -6.50 8.77
C LEU A 66 -4.05 -7.67 9.11
N ARG A 67 -5.26 -7.37 9.59
CA ARG A 67 -6.29 -8.38 9.91
C ARG A 67 -7.41 -8.45 8.89
N GLY A 68 -7.54 -7.45 8.04
CA GLY A 68 -8.47 -7.54 6.94
C GLY A 68 -8.37 -6.41 5.96
N VAL A 69 -8.89 -6.68 4.77
CA VAL A 69 -8.82 -5.77 3.64
C VAL A 69 -9.92 -4.72 3.76
N LYS A 70 -9.54 -3.46 3.56
CA LYS A 70 -10.42 -2.29 3.55
C LYS A 70 -10.14 -1.44 2.31
N PRO A 71 -11.07 -0.53 1.94
CA PRO A 71 -10.80 0.47 0.92
C PRO A 71 -9.53 1.28 1.25
N GLU A 72 -8.77 1.66 0.22
CA GLU A 72 -7.57 2.49 0.38
C GLU A 72 -7.92 3.95 0.68
N ALA A 73 -9.11 4.38 0.27
CA ALA A 73 -9.73 5.63 0.67
C ALA A 73 -11.25 5.52 0.59
N GLN A 74 -11.95 6.48 1.20
CA GLN A 74 -13.37 6.70 1.02
C GLN A 74 -13.59 8.16 0.63
N LEU A 75 -14.43 8.38 -0.38
CA LEU A 75 -14.77 9.70 -0.90
C LEU A 75 -16.27 9.92 -0.73
N VAL A 76 -16.68 11.17 -0.51
CA VAL A 76 -18.08 11.58 -0.61
C VAL A 76 -18.18 12.61 -1.72
N LEU A 77 -18.92 12.27 -2.77
CA LEU A 77 -19.15 13.13 -3.94
C LEU A 77 -20.65 13.39 -4.05
N ASP A 78 -21.07 14.65 -4.00
CA ASP A 78 -22.48 15.06 -4.03
C ASP A 78 -23.37 14.32 -3.01
N GLY A 79 -22.81 14.03 -1.83
CA GLY A 79 -23.49 13.32 -0.74
C GLY A 79 -23.47 11.79 -0.86
N MET A 80 -22.92 11.22 -1.93
CA MET A 80 -22.81 9.78 -2.15
C MET A 80 -21.43 9.27 -1.74
N ALA A 81 -21.37 8.19 -0.97
CA ALA A 81 -20.12 7.58 -0.51
C ALA A 81 -19.57 6.57 -1.52
N PHE A 82 -18.28 6.67 -1.84
CA PHE A 82 -17.58 5.77 -2.73
C PHE A 82 -16.32 5.23 -2.07
N ASP A 83 -16.19 3.90 -2.06
CA ASP A 83 -14.95 3.22 -1.72
C ASP A 83 -13.94 3.39 -2.87
N VAL A 84 -12.65 3.58 -2.54
CA VAL A 84 -11.56 3.61 -3.50
C VAL A 84 -10.67 2.39 -3.30
N GLY A 85 -10.56 1.55 -4.33
CA GLY A 85 -9.86 0.28 -4.20
C GLY A 85 -10.59 -0.69 -3.26
N GLY A 86 -9.81 -1.45 -2.51
CA GLY A 86 -10.32 -2.43 -1.56
C GLY A 86 -10.89 -3.69 -2.23
N LEU A 87 -11.13 -4.70 -1.39
CA LEU A 87 -11.73 -5.96 -1.79
C LEU A 87 -12.75 -6.40 -0.73
N LYS A 88 -13.72 -7.21 -1.15
CA LYS A 88 -14.78 -7.79 -0.32
C LYS A 88 -14.71 -9.31 -0.35
N GLY A 89 -15.42 -9.97 0.57
CA GLY A 89 -15.52 -11.43 0.63
C GLY A 89 -14.59 -12.12 1.63
N GLN A 90 -13.92 -11.35 2.50
CA GLN A 90 -13.09 -11.94 3.56
C GLN A 90 -13.98 -12.68 4.58
N PRO A 91 -13.67 -13.95 4.94
CA PRO A 91 -14.52 -14.76 5.82
C PRO A 91 -14.72 -14.20 7.22
N ASN A 92 -13.67 -13.62 7.81
CA ASN A 92 -13.70 -12.90 9.09
C ASN A 92 -12.59 -11.86 9.13
N TYR A 93 -12.61 -10.96 10.11
CA TYR A 93 -11.65 -9.85 10.25
C TYR A 93 -10.73 -9.99 11.48
N ALA A 94 -10.60 -11.21 12.04
CA ALA A 94 -9.70 -11.46 13.17
C ALA A 94 -8.25 -11.61 12.70
N TYR A 95 -8.05 -12.11 11.50
CA TYR A 95 -6.77 -12.30 10.81
C TYR A 95 -7.03 -12.37 9.29
N LEU A 96 -5.97 -12.27 8.49
CA LEU A 96 -6.02 -12.43 7.05
C LEU A 96 -5.01 -13.50 6.64
N LEU A 97 -5.49 -14.58 6.02
CA LEU A 97 -4.63 -15.61 5.44
C LEU A 97 -4.35 -15.30 3.97
N ASP A 98 -3.12 -15.60 3.54
CA ASP A 98 -2.68 -15.40 2.16
C ASP A 98 -3.52 -16.20 1.14
N GLU A 99 -4.09 -17.33 1.54
CA GLU A 99 -4.99 -18.16 0.71
C GLU A 99 -6.35 -17.49 0.44
N TRP A 100 -6.85 -16.66 1.36
CA TRP A 100 -8.14 -15.98 1.18
C TRP A 100 -8.04 -14.85 0.17
N VAL A 101 -6.85 -14.27 -0.02
CA VAL A 101 -6.62 -13.11 -0.88
C VAL A 101 -7.03 -13.38 -2.33
N ASP A 102 -6.86 -14.62 -2.80
CA ASP A 102 -7.18 -15.00 -4.17
C ASP A 102 -8.69 -15.10 -4.45
N ASP A 103 -9.49 -15.32 -3.40
CA ASP A 103 -10.96 -15.40 -3.49
C ASP A 103 -11.67 -14.05 -3.29
N LEU A 104 -10.93 -13.02 -2.88
CA LEU A 104 -11.47 -11.69 -2.65
C LEU A 104 -11.89 -11.02 -3.96
N ARG A 105 -12.99 -10.25 -3.90
CA ARG A 105 -13.65 -9.69 -5.08
C ARG A 105 -13.68 -8.17 -5.02
N ALA A 106 -13.62 -7.54 -6.18
CA ALA A 106 -13.84 -6.10 -6.30
C ALA A 106 -15.32 -5.78 -6.03
N ASP A 107 -15.56 -4.67 -5.34
CA ASP A 107 -16.89 -4.08 -5.26
C ASP A 107 -17.18 -3.30 -6.56
N PRO A 108 -18.24 -3.63 -7.33
CA PRO A 108 -18.57 -2.92 -8.56
C PRO A 108 -18.86 -1.42 -8.36
N ALA A 109 -19.25 -1.01 -7.15
CA ALA A 109 -19.51 0.39 -6.81
C ALA A 109 -18.24 1.17 -6.44
N ALA A 110 -17.11 0.49 -6.19
CA ALA A 110 -15.85 1.12 -5.80
C ALA A 110 -15.06 1.63 -7.01
N PHE A 111 -14.21 2.63 -6.79
CA PHE A 111 -13.22 3.02 -7.80
C PHE A 111 -12.24 1.85 -8.01
N GLY A 112 -12.06 1.47 -9.27
CA GLY A 112 -11.14 0.41 -9.69
C GLY A 112 -9.74 0.96 -9.94
N LEU A 113 -8.72 0.21 -9.55
CA LEU A 113 -7.32 0.48 -9.91
C LEU A 113 -7.17 0.35 -11.43
N VAL A 114 -6.63 1.39 -12.06
CA VAL A 114 -6.38 1.41 -13.52
C VAL A 114 -4.91 1.51 -13.87
N ASP A 115 -4.08 2.07 -12.99
CA ASP A 115 -2.63 2.18 -13.21
C ASP A 115 -1.88 2.30 -11.88
N PHE A 116 -0.58 2.04 -11.90
CA PHE A 116 0.31 2.34 -10.78
C PHE A 116 1.71 2.70 -11.27
N GLU A 117 2.38 3.60 -10.54
CA GLU A 117 3.73 4.04 -10.85
C GLU A 117 4.60 3.98 -9.59
N ALA A 118 5.73 3.28 -9.69
CA ALA A 118 6.77 3.29 -8.67
C ALA A 118 7.89 4.25 -9.10
N GLY A 119 8.36 5.09 -8.19
CA GLY A 119 9.40 6.07 -8.50
C GLY A 119 9.93 6.79 -7.26
N PRO A 120 10.74 7.85 -7.43
CA PRO A 120 11.16 8.68 -6.31
C PRO A 120 9.96 9.39 -5.68
N THR A 121 10.11 9.83 -4.42
CA THR A 121 9.14 10.72 -3.78
C THR A 121 8.96 12.00 -4.59
N ARG A 122 7.70 12.36 -4.87
CA ARG A 122 7.33 13.58 -5.62
C ARG A 122 6.60 14.55 -4.72
N LYS A 123 6.85 15.84 -4.91
CA LYS A 123 6.18 16.92 -4.18
C LYS A 123 4.68 16.93 -4.55
N ARG A 124 3.81 16.62 -3.58
CA ARG A 124 2.35 16.62 -3.78
C ARG A 124 1.69 17.93 -3.38
N LEU A 125 2.28 18.62 -2.41
CA LEU A 125 1.83 19.91 -1.91
C LEU A 125 3.03 20.84 -1.71
N GLU A 126 2.80 22.12 -1.96
CA GLU A 126 3.73 23.17 -1.58
C GLU A 126 3.82 23.23 -0.06
N TRP A 127 5.03 23.05 0.48
CA TRP A 127 5.28 23.23 1.91
C TRP A 127 6.02 24.55 2.12
N LYS A 128 5.34 25.49 2.80
CA LYS A 128 5.97 26.74 3.23
C LYS A 128 6.77 26.46 4.49
N ARG A 129 8.09 26.46 4.35
CA ARG A 129 9.04 26.23 5.44
C ARG A 129 8.81 27.18 6.62
N ALA A 130 8.79 26.65 7.84
CA ALA A 130 8.71 27.45 9.07
C ALA A 130 10.11 27.91 9.51
N ARG A 131 10.19 29.04 10.24
CA ARG A 131 11.48 29.66 10.63
C ARG A 131 12.44 28.72 11.41
N TYR A 132 11.91 27.72 12.10
CA TYR A 132 12.68 26.81 12.97
C TYR A 132 12.87 25.40 12.39
N SER A 133 12.54 25.16 11.13
CA SER A 133 12.76 23.85 10.52
C SER A 133 14.14 23.75 9.87
N THR A 134 14.81 22.61 10.07
CA THR A 134 16.08 22.27 9.42
C THR A 134 15.99 22.34 7.90
N ASP A 135 17.08 22.77 7.25
CA ASP A 135 17.20 22.81 5.79
C ASP A 135 17.40 21.41 5.20
N LEU A 136 16.30 20.66 5.09
CA LEU A 136 16.27 19.33 4.49
C LEU A 136 15.55 19.35 3.13
N PRO A 137 15.88 18.41 2.22
CA PRO A 137 15.16 18.25 0.97
C PRO A 137 13.65 18.04 1.18
N TRP A 138 12.84 18.67 0.34
CA TRP A 138 11.39 18.49 0.32
C TRP A 138 10.91 18.08 -1.08
N PRO A 139 10.19 16.95 -1.23
CA PRO A 139 9.91 15.95 -0.20
C PRO A 139 11.20 15.24 0.26
N PRO A 140 11.18 14.56 1.43
CA PRO A 140 12.28 13.70 1.84
C PRO A 140 12.60 12.68 0.73
N PRO A 141 13.89 12.44 0.43
CA PRO A 141 14.28 11.48 -0.60
C PRO A 141 13.84 10.06 -0.20
N GLY A 142 13.32 9.31 -1.17
CA GLY A 142 12.85 7.96 -0.93
C GLY A 142 12.13 7.40 -2.14
N VAL A 143 11.39 6.32 -1.93
CA VAL A 143 10.57 5.67 -2.96
C VAL A 143 9.09 5.93 -2.66
N GLY A 144 8.34 6.27 -3.70
CA GLY A 144 6.89 6.40 -3.68
C GLY A 144 6.22 5.36 -4.60
N LEU A 145 5.03 4.95 -4.19
CA LEU A 145 4.08 4.21 -5.01
C LEU A 145 2.85 5.10 -5.23
N ARG A 146 2.50 5.35 -6.48
CA ARG A 146 1.26 6.01 -6.89
C ARG A 146 0.34 4.94 -7.47
N MET A 147 -0.93 4.98 -7.09
CA MET A 147 -1.97 4.10 -7.59
C MET A 147 -3.12 4.97 -8.08
N ASP A 148 -3.51 4.79 -9.34
CA ASP A 148 -4.52 5.59 -10.02
C ASP A 148 -5.82 4.81 -10.10
N TYR A 149 -6.90 5.45 -9.67
CA TYR A 149 -8.21 4.82 -9.54
C TYR A 149 -9.25 5.54 -10.38
N ARG A 150 -10.20 4.79 -10.92
CA ARG A 150 -11.29 5.31 -11.74
C ARG A 150 -12.60 4.63 -11.38
N LEU A 151 -13.65 5.42 -11.23
CA LEU A 151 -15.02 4.90 -11.14
C LEU A 151 -15.46 4.42 -12.53
N ARG A 152 -16.08 3.23 -12.60
CA ARG A 152 -16.66 2.76 -13.85
C ARG A 152 -17.87 3.60 -14.22
N GLN A 153 -18.10 3.82 -15.51
CA GLN A 153 -19.26 4.59 -15.99
C GLN A 153 -20.60 3.92 -15.66
N ASP A 154 -20.61 2.61 -15.48
CA ASP A 154 -21.76 1.78 -15.13
C ASP A 154 -21.79 1.39 -13.64
N ALA A 155 -20.96 2.03 -12.79
CA ALA A 155 -20.91 1.71 -11.37
C ALA A 155 -22.27 1.99 -10.71
N PRO A 156 -22.83 1.04 -9.95
CA PRO A 156 -24.07 1.26 -9.22
C PRO A 156 -23.83 2.32 -8.13
N VAL A 157 -24.75 3.29 -8.04
CA VAL A 157 -24.77 4.27 -6.97
C VAL A 157 -25.33 3.61 -5.72
N VAL A 158 -24.55 3.57 -4.65
CA VAL A 158 -25.00 3.09 -3.34
C VAL A 158 -25.48 4.31 -2.56
N ALA A 159 -26.78 4.33 -2.22
CA ALA A 159 -27.43 5.37 -1.43
C ALA A 159 -27.16 5.21 0.07
#